data_AF-A0A537HQX2-F1
#
_entry.id   AF-A0A537HQX2-F1
#
_cell.length_a   1.000
_cell.length_b   1.000
_cell.length_c   1.000
_cell.angle_alpha   90.00
_cell.angle_beta   90.00
_cell.angle_gamma   90.00
#
_symmetry.space_group_name_H-M   'P 1'
#
loop_
_entity.id
_entity.type
_entity.pdbx_description
1 polymer ?
#
loop_
_entity_poly.entity_id
_entity_poly.type
_entity_poly.pdbx_seq_one_letter_code
_entity_poly.pdbx_strand_id
1 'polypeptide(L)'
;MKEILDKFPSGLTIYYFTTALFFALIVRFILCIFKSLAHYNGETINENDQFDKKLIDVRKKSRMFYFKKSFLGFNGEYKIDDYWLPYIIGSFELILFPLLYDNDQMKILGGWLAFKAIVNWATRNSRTAYNRFLLGNMLVLLFSFIMYKCFIV
;
A
#
# COMPACT_ATOMS: atom_id res chain seq x y z
N MET A 1 -9.92 22.97 -5.42
CA MET A 1 -8.46 23.08 -5.16
C MET A 1 -8.08 24.43 -4.56
N LYS A 2 -8.60 25.56 -5.08
CA LYS A 2 -8.46 26.90 -4.45
C LYS A 2 -8.97 26.95 -2.99
N GLU A 3 -10.20 26.51 -2.73
CA GLU A 3 -10.75 26.48 -1.35
C GLU A 3 -9.95 25.62 -0.34
N ILE A 4 -9.24 24.59 -0.81
CA ILE A 4 -8.40 23.74 0.05
C ILE A 4 -7.10 24.47 0.37
N LEU A 5 -6.49 25.16 -0.61
CA LEU A 5 -5.29 25.97 -0.41
C LEU A 5 -5.57 27.22 0.43
N ASP A 6 -6.79 27.74 0.40
CA ASP A 6 -7.20 28.89 1.21
C ASP A 6 -7.50 28.51 2.67
N LYS A 7 -7.80 27.23 2.96
CA LYS A 7 -8.02 26.70 4.32
C LYS A 7 -6.73 26.59 5.15
N PHE A 8 -5.57 26.59 4.50
CA PHE A 8 -4.28 26.32 5.13
C PHE A 8 -3.27 27.43 4.84
N PRO A 9 -2.69 28.10 5.86
CA PRO A 9 -1.53 28.94 5.63
C PRO A 9 -0.42 28.12 4.95
N SER A 10 0.33 28.73 4.03
CA SER A 10 1.26 28.04 3.12
C SER A 10 2.21 27.04 3.81
N GLY A 11 2.66 27.36 5.04
CA GLY A 11 3.45 26.45 5.86
C GLY A 11 2.70 25.18 6.27
N LEU A 12 1.46 25.29 6.72
CA LEU A 12 0.63 24.16 7.16
C LEU A 12 0.31 23.20 6.01
N THR A 13 0.15 23.73 4.79
CA THR A 13 0.00 22.96 3.56
C THR A 13 1.21 22.06 3.31
N ILE A 14 2.44 22.60 3.43
CA ILE A 14 3.67 21.82 3.25
C ILE A 14 3.78 20.71 4.30
N TYR A 15 3.49 21.02 5.57
CA TYR A 15 3.49 20.01 6.64
C TYR A 15 2.46 18.90 6.40
N TYR A 16 1.27 19.23 5.89
CA TYR A 16 0.25 18.25 5.55
C TYR A 16 0.73 17.27 4.48
N PHE A 17 1.22 17.78 3.34
CA PHE A 17 1.69 16.95 2.23
C PHE A 17 2.90 16.10 2.62
N THR A 18 3.86 16.68 3.33
CA THR A 18 5.05 15.93 3.79
C THR A 18 4.69 14.84 4.78
N THR A 19 3.73 15.08 5.68
CA THR A 19 3.23 14.07 6.62
C THR A 19 2.48 12.94 5.89
N ALA A 20 1.65 13.26 4.90
CA ALA A 20 0.99 12.25 4.07
C ALA A 20 1.99 11.35 3.35
N LEU A 21 3.03 11.93 2.73
CA LEU A 21 4.09 11.17 2.06
C LEU A 21 4.89 10.30 3.04
N PHE A 22 5.16 10.80 4.24
CA PHE A 22 5.81 10.03 5.30
C PHE A 22 4.97 8.83 5.74
N PHE A 23 3.67 9.01 6.00
CA PHE A 23 2.78 7.90 6.31
C PHE A 23 2.66 6.91 5.14
N ALA A 24 2.62 7.38 3.89
CA ALA A 24 2.63 6.50 2.72
C ALA A 24 3.89 5.62 2.69
N LEU A 25 5.06 6.19 3.03
CA LEU A 25 6.31 5.43 3.13
C LEU A 25 6.27 4.39 4.26
N ILE A 26 5.68 4.72 5.40
CA ILE A 26 5.47 3.77 6.50
C ILE A 26 4.57 2.61 6.04
N VAL A 27 3.43 2.90 5.41
CA VAL A 27 2.53 1.87 4.86
C VAL A 27 3.29 0.96 3.90
N ARG A 28 4.04 1.54 2.96
CA ARG A 28 4.86 0.78 2.00
C ARG A 28 5.88 -0.11 2.71
N PHE A 29 6.59 0.42 3.70
CA PHE A 29 7.60 -0.31 4.46
C PHE A 29 6.98 -1.53 5.15
N ILE A 30 5.84 -1.34 5.83
CA ILE A 30 5.09 -2.41 6.48
C ILE A 30 4.65 -3.47 5.45
N LEU A 31 4.05 -3.07 4.32
CA LEU A 31 3.63 -4.00 3.27
C LEU A 31 4.80 -4.78 2.67
N CYS A 32 5.96 -4.15 2.49
CA CYS A 32 7.18 -4.81 2.03
C CYS A 32 7.67 -5.88 3.03
N ILE A 33 7.60 -5.61 4.33
CA ILE A 33 7.91 -6.60 5.37
C ILE A 33 6.97 -7.80 5.24
N PHE A 34 5.66 -7.59 5.23
CA PHE A 34 4.68 -8.68 5.14
C PHE A 34 4.82 -9.49 3.86
N LYS A 35 5.10 -8.84 2.72
CA LYS A 35 5.36 -9.52 1.46
C LYS A 35 6.66 -10.33 1.51
N SER A 36 7.73 -9.78 2.07
CA SER A 36 8.99 -10.50 2.21
C SER A 36 8.83 -11.77 3.06
N LEU A 37 8.03 -11.68 4.13
CA LEU A 37 7.70 -12.82 5.00
C LEU A 37 6.89 -13.88 4.23
N ALA A 38 5.91 -13.44 3.46
CA ALA A 38 5.09 -14.29 2.61
C ALA A 38 5.90 -15.08 1.56
N HIS A 39 6.80 -14.41 0.84
CA HIS A 39 7.69 -15.10 -0.11
C HIS A 39 8.68 -16.02 0.60
N TYR A 40 9.21 -15.62 1.74
CA TYR A 40 10.08 -16.48 2.56
C TYR A 40 9.35 -17.75 3.02
N ASN A 41 8.05 -17.64 3.31
CA ASN A 41 7.19 -18.75 3.71
C ASN A 41 6.62 -19.56 2.53
N GLY A 42 6.96 -19.23 1.28
CA GLY A 42 6.65 -20.06 0.11
C GLY A 42 5.38 -19.71 -0.68
N GLU A 43 4.79 -18.52 -0.51
CA GLU A 43 3.52 -18.14 -1.15
C GLU A 43 3.51 -18.15 -2.70
N THR A 44 4.67 -18.20 -3.37
CA THR A 44 4.76 -18.15 -4.84
C THR A 44 5.22 -19.43 -5.52
N ILE A 45 5.22 -20.57 -4.83
CA ILE A 45 5.66 -21.83 -5.44
C ILE A 45 4.45 -22.52 -6.07
N ASN A 46 4.39 -22.47 -7.39
CA ASN A 46 3.54 -23.36 -8.16
C ASN A 46 4.36 -24.65 -8.35
N GLU A 47 4.06 -25.70 -7.58
CA GLU A 47 4.83 -26.96 -7.58
C GLU A 47 4.96 -27.63 -8.97
N ASN A 48 4.12 -27.22 -9.92
CA ASN A 48 4.08 -27.73 -11.29
C ASN A 48 5.01 -27.01 -12.27
N ASP A 49 5.67 -25.90 -11.88
CA ASP A 49 6.53 -25.13 -12.76
C ASP A 49 7.98 -25.65 -12.66
N GLN A 50 8.55 -26.22 -13.73
CA GLN A 50 9.94 -26.76 -13.72
C GLN A 50 11.00 -25.69 -13.34
N PHE A 51 10.70 -24.41 -13.53
CA PHE A 51 11.50 -23.28 -13.08
C PHE A 51 11.51 -23.11 -11.55
N ASP A 52 10.42 -23.49 -10.86
CA ASP A 52 10.32 -23.37 -9.40
C ASP A 52 11.26 -24.36 -8.69
N LYS A 53 11.58 -25.50 -9.31
CA LYS A 53 12.66 -26.39 -8.83
C LYS A 53 14.04 -25.70 -8.81
N LYS A 54 14.31 -24.80 -9.75
CA LYS A 54 15.55 -24.00 -9.77
C LYS A 54 15.53 -22.90 -8.70
N LEU A 55 14.35 -22.39 -8.34
CA LEU A 55 14.15 -21.45 -7.23
C LEU A 55 14.20 -22.12 -5.85
N ILE A 56 13.88 -23.41 -5.75
CA ILE A 56 14.12 -24.21 -4.52
C ILE A 56 15.62 -24.25 -4.18
N ASP A 57 16.52 -24.16 -5.16
CA ASP A 57 17.97 -24.03 -4.91
C ASP A 57 18.36 -22.59 -4.49
N VAL A 58 17.60 -21.59 -4.95
CA VAL A 58 17.69 -20.18 -4.53
C VAL A 58 17.11 -19.95 -3.12
N ARG A 59 16.42 -20.94 -2.54
CA ARG A 59 15.74 -20.93 -1.22
C ARG A 59 16.68 -20.62 -0.03
N LYS A 60 18.00 -20.56 -0.25
CA LYS A 60 18.99 -20.01 0.68
C LYS A 60 19.13 -18.48 0.69
N LYS A 61 18.25 -17.71 0.02
CA LYS A 61 18.30 -16.24 0.10
C LYS A 61 17.57 -15.71 1.34
N SER A 62 18.23 -14.79 2.06
CA SER A 62 17.75 -14.21 3.32
C SER A 62 16.47 -13.40 3.14
N ARG A 63 15.69 -13.20 4.22
CA ARG A 63 14.51 -12.31 4.24
C ARG A 63 14.82 -10.91 3.68
N MET A 64 16.04 -10.41 3.95
CA MET A 64 16.55 -9.13 3.46
C MET A 64 16.57 -9.04 1.93
N PHE A 65 16.84 -10.15 1.23
CA PHE A 65 16.81 -10.20 -0.23
C PHE A 65 15.40 -9.96 -0.78
N TYR A 66 14.40 -10.65 -0.25
CA TYR A 66 13.00 -10.49 -0.65
C TYR A 66 12.46 -9.10 -0.29
N PHE A 67 12.86 -8.56 0.85
CA PHE A 67 12.54 -7.19 1.23
C PHE A 67 13.10 -6.18 0.24
N LYS A 68 14.40 -6.24 -0.08
CA LYS A 68 15.03 -5.33 -1.07
C LYS A 68 14.36 -5.40 -2.43
N LYS A 69 14.02 -6.60 -2.91
CA LYS A 69 13.28 -6.76 -4.17
C LYS A 69 11.89 -6.11 -4.11
N SER A 70 11.14 -6.35 -3.03
CA SER A 70 9.80 -5.78 -2.85
C SER A 70 9.83 -4.26 -2.67
N PHE A 71 10.89 -3.71 -2.08
CA PHE A 71 11.03 -2.29 -1.82
C PHE A 71 11.53 -1.50 -3.04
N LEU A 72 12.49 -2.02 -3.81
CA LEU A 72 13.06 -1.33 -4.96
C LEU A 72 12.17 -1.40 -6.22
N GLY A 73 11.44 -2.51 -6.42
CA GLY A 73 10.40 -2.64 -7.46
C GLY A 73 10.88 -2.73 -8.92
N PHE A 74 12.01 -2.10 -9.28
CA PHE A 74 12.52 -2.02 -10.66
C PHE A 74 13.25 -3.27 -11.19
N ASN A 75 12.98 -4.44 -10.64
CA ASN A 75 13.56 -5.68 -11.18
C ASN A 75 12.56 -6.28 -12.17
N GLY A 76 12.86 -6.24 -13.47
CA GLY A 76 12.05 -6.81 -14.57
C GLY A 76 11.84 -8.33 -14.52
N GLU A 77 12.00 -8.96 -13.36
CA GLU A 77 11.58 -10.33 -13.09
C GLU A 77 10.07 -10.32 -12.78
N TYR A 78 9.27 -10.60 -13.81
CA TYR A 78 7.80 -10.63 -13.89
C TYR A 78 7.03 -11.38 -12.78
N LYS A 79 7.66 -12.05 -11.80
CA LYS A 79 6.97 -12.89 -10.81
C LYS A 79 6.79 -12.25 -9.42
N ILE A 80 7.34 -11.07 -9.15
CA ILE A 80 7.14 -10.35 -7.87
C ILE A 80 6.49 -9.00 -8.17
N ASP A 81 5.16 -8.91 -7.99
CA ASP A 81 4.42 -7.67 -8.25
C ASP A 81 5.05 -6.46 -7.55
N ASP A 82 5.08 -5.33 -8.24
CA ASP A 82 5.64 -4.12 -7.68
C ASP A 82 4.67 -3.44 -6.68
N TYR A 83 5.18 -2.92 -5.56
CA TYR A 83 4.40 -2.10 -4.62
C TYR A 83 4.41 -0.61 -4.95
N TRP A 84 5.10 -0.18 -6.01
CA TRP A 84 5.08 1.22 -6.45
C TRP A 84 3.67 1.72 -6.79
N LEU A 85 2.86 0.96 -7.54
CA LEU A 85 1.51 1.38 -7.89
C LEU A 85 0.58 1.48 -6.65
N PRO A 86 0.50 0.47 -5.76
CA PRO A 86 -0.20 0.60 -4.49
C PRO A 86 0.29 1.77 -3.62
N TYR A 87 1.59 2.07 -3.63
CA TYR A 87 2.15 3.21 -2.91
C TYR A 87 1.69 4.56 -3.48
N ILE A 88 1.71 4.73 -4.80
CA ILE A 88 1.24 5.96 -5.45
C ILE A 88 -0.24 6.19 -5.12
N ILE A 89 -1.07 5.17 -5.30
CA ILE A 89 -2.51 5.24 -4.99
C ILE A 89 -2.72 5.55 -3.51
N GLY A 90 -2.05 4.83 -2.61
CA GLY A 90 -2.15 5.06 -1.15
C GLY A 90 -1.70 6.46 -0.74
N SER A 91 -0.74 7.06 -1.45
CA SER A 91 -0.29 8.44 -1.20
C SER A 91 -1.39 9.45 -1.54
N PHE A 92 -2.06 9.29 -2.69
CA PHE A 92 -3.22 10.11 -3.04
C PHE A 92 -4.37 9.92 -2.06
N GLU A 93 -4.61 8.70 -1.60
CA GLU A 93 -5.64 8.41 -0.61
C GLU A 93 -5.37 9.09 0.73
N LEU A 94 -4.12 9.06 1.22
CA LEU A 94 -3.74 9.75 2.46
C LEU A 94 -3.90 11.27 2.36
N ILE A 95 -3.75 11.84 1.17
CA ILE A 95 -3.98 13.27 0.91
C ILE A 95 -5.49 13.57 0.83
N LEU A 96 -6.27 12.72 0.19
CA LEU A 96 -7.67 13.00 -0.16
C LEU A 96 -8.67 12.59 0.93
N PHE A 97 -8.45 11.46 1.59
CA PHE A 97 -9.40 10.93 2.58
C PHE A 97 -9.62 11.86 3.78
N PRO A 98 -8.61 12.56 4.34
CA PRO A 98 -8.86 13.53 5.40
C PRO A 98 -9.83 14.64 4.99
N LEU A 99 -9.73 15.10 3.74
CA LEU A 99 -10.64 16.10 3.17
C LEU A 99 -12.05 15.53 2.94
N LEU A 100 -12.18 14.24 2.63
CA LEU A 100 -13.48 13.59 2.53
C LEU A 100 -14.16 13.41 3.89
N TYR A 101 -13.39 13.20 4.97
CA TYR A 101 -13.93 13.18 6.33
C TYR A 101 -14.51 14.54 6.74
N ASP A 102 -13.81 15.63 6.40
CA ASP A 102 -14.24 17.01 6.68
C ASP A 102 -15.56 17.39 5.99
N ASN A 103 -15.75 16.92 4.75
CA ASN A 103 -16.93 17.23 3.94
C ASN A 103 -18.09 16.22 4.12
N ASP A 104 -18.02 15.36 5.14
CA ASP A 104 -19.00 14.29 5.43
C ASP A 104 -19.27 13.36 4.22
N GLN A 105 -18.26 13.17 3.36
CA GLN A 105 -18.36 12.36 2.14
C GLN A 105 -17.95 10.89 2.39
N MET A 106 -18.27 10.34 3.56
CA MET A 106 -17.88 8.97 3.94
C MET A 106 -18.41 7.91 2.96
N LYS A 107 -19.53 8.17 2.29
CA LYS A 107 -20.09 7.28 1.25
C LYS A 107 -19.13 7.08 0.07
N ILE A 108 -18.44 8.14 -0.36
CA ILE A 108 -17.48 8.08 -1.47
C ILE A 108 -16.27 7.24 -1.06
N LEU A 109 -15.75 7.48 0.14
CA LEU A 109 -14.64 6.71 0.71
C LEU A 109 -14.99 5.22 0.84
N GLY A 110 -16.17 4.89 1.39
CA GLY A 110 -16.65 3.52 1.50
C GLY A 110 -16.83 2.85 0.13
N GLY A 111 -17.42 3.54 -0.84
CA GLY A 111 -17.60 3.04 -2.20
C GLY A 111 -16.28 2.74 -2.91
N TRP A 112 -15.29 3.64 -2.79
CA TRP A 112 -13.95 3.44 -3.33
C TRP A 112 -13.24 2.23 -2.73
N LEU A 113 -13.34 2.03 -1.41
CA LEU A 113 -12.76 0.86 -0.74
C LEU A 113 -13.45 -0.43 -1.14
N ALA A 114 -14.78 -0.45 -1.20
CA ALA A 114 -15.56 -1.61 -1.63
C ALA A 114 -15.20 -2.01 -3.06
N PHE A 115 -15.10 -1.05 -3.97
CA PHE A 115 -14.66 -1.28 -5.35
C PHE A 115 -13.28 -1.94 -5.40
N LYS A 116 -12.28 -1.37 -4.72
CA LYS A 116 -10.93 -1.95 -4.69
C LYS A 116 -10.93 -3.37 -4.11
N ALA A 117 -11.72 -3.62 -3.06
CA ALA A 117 -11.84 -4.92 -2.43
C ALA A 117 -12.44 -5.97 -3.38
N ILE A 118 -13.53 -5.65 -4.07
CA ILE A 118 -14.18 -6.55 -5.04
C ILE A 118 -13.22 -6.89 -6.19
N VAL A 119 -12.57 -5.89 -6.78
CA VAL A 119 -11.63 -6.09 -7.89
C VAL A 119 -10.45 -6.97 -7.45
N ASN A 120 -9.88 -6.73 -6.26
CA ASN A 120 -8.75 -7.52 -5.76
C ASN A 120 -9.16 -8.93 -5.31
N TRP A 121 -10.40 -9.13 -4.87
CA TRP A 121 -10.92 -10.45 -4.55
C TRP A 121 -11.04 -11.33 -5.81
N ALA A 122 -11.50 -10.74 -6.91
CA ALA A 122 -11.68 -11.46 -8.18
C ALA A 122 -10.35 -11.78 -8.89
N THR A 123 -9.31 -10.97 -8.70
CA THR A 123 -8.07 -11.04 -9.48
C THR A 123 -6.88 -11.66 -8.75
N ARG A 124 -6.93 -11.82 -7.42
CA ARG A 124 -5.80 -12.38 -6.66
C ARG A 124 -5.92 -13.89 -6.48
N ASN A 125 -4.89 -14.60 -6.93
CA ASN A 125 -4.77 -16.06 -6.80
C ASN A 125 -4.45 -16.55 -5.37
N SER A 126 -3.94 -15.66 -4.49
CA SER A 126 -3.57 -15.99 -3.11
C SER A 126 -4.40 -15.19 -2.09
N ARG A 127 -4.93 -15.90 -1.08
CA ARG A 127 -5.61 -15.29 0.08
C ARG A 127 -4.68 -14.42 0.90
N THR A 128 -3.42 -14.82 1.05
CA THR A 128 -2.44 -14.03 1.81
C THR A 128 -2.12 -12.71 1.09
N ALA A 129 -2.10 -12.71 -0.25
CA ALA A 129 -1.95 -11.50 -1.04
C ALA A 129 -3.15 -10.55 -0.89
N TYR A 130 -4.37 -11.10 -0.84
CA TYR A 130 -5.59 -10.34 -0.57
C TYR A 130 -5.58 -9.75 0.85
N ASN A 131 -5.18 -10.53 1.86
CA ASN A 131 -5.08 -10.05 3.24
C ASN A 131 -4.05 -8.92 3.39
N ARG A 132 -2.90 -8.99 2.69
CA ARG A 132 -1.93 -7.88 2.65
C ARG A 132 -2.53 -6.62 2.01
N PHE A 133 -3.32 -6.77 0.95
CA PHE A 133 -4.04 -5.67 0.34
C PHE A 133 -5.02 -5.02 1.34
N LEU A 134 -5.82 -5.82 2.07
CA LEU A 134 -6.74 -5.32 3.10
C LEU A 134 -5.99 -4.58 4.21
N LEU A 135 -4.89 -5.16 4.71
CA LEU A 135 -4.03 -4.55 5.72
C LEU A 135 -3.51 -3.18 5.27
N GLY A 136 -3.05 -3.08 4.02
CA GLY A 136 -2.58 -1.82 3.45
C GLY A 136 -3.65 -0.73 3.44
N ASN A 137 -4.87 -1.07 3.01
CA ASN A 137 -5.99 -0.14 3.01
C ASN A 137 -6.42 0.26 4.43
N MET A 138 -6.39 -0.66 5.38
CA MET A 138 -6.67 -0.38 6.79
C MET A 138 -5.67 0.63 7.37
N LEU A 139 -4.37 0.48 7.07
CA LEU A 139 -3.36 1.44 7.51
C LEU A 139 -3.54 2.82 6.86
N VAL A 140 -3.89 2.87 5.57
CA VAL A 140 -4.19 4.14 4.88
C VAL A 140 -5.38 4.85 5.54
N LEU A 141 -6.46 4.13 5.86
CA LEU A 141 -7.60 4.68 6.57
C LEU A 141 -7.23 5.23 7.95
N LEU A 142 -6.47 4.45 8.73
CA LEU A 142 -6.03 4.83 10.07
C LEU A 142 -5.19 6.10 10.02
N PHE A 143 -4.16 6.15 9.18
CA PHE A 143 -3.29 7.32 9.05
C PHE A 143 -4.02 8.52 8.47
N SER A 144 -4.94 8.31 7.54
CA SER A 144 -5.81 9.39 7.05
C SER A 144 -6.67 9.97 8.17
N PHE A 145 -7.24 9.13 9.04
CA PHE A 145 -8.02 9.61 10.17
C PHE A 145 -7.15 10.40 11.17
N ILE A 146 -5.93 9.95 11.43
CA ILE A 146 -4.95 10.70 12.24
C ILE A 146 -4.66 12.06 11.60
N MET A 147 -4.42 12.10 10.28
CA MET A 147 -4.21 13.36 9.56
C MET A 147 -5.41 14.30 9.66
N TYR A 148 -6.63 13.78 9.53
CA TYR A 148 -7.85 14.57 9.70
C TYR A 148 -7.90 15.22 11.10
N LYS A 149 -7.56 14.45 12.15
CA LYS A 149 -7.55 14.95 13.53
C LYS A 149 -6.42 15.92 13.87
N CYS A 150 -5.30 15.87 13.16
CA CYS A 150 -4.14 16.73 13.46
C CYS A 150 -4.11 18.02 12.63
N PHE A 151 -4.69 18.02 11.43
CA PHE A 151 -4.57 19.13 10.49
C PHE A 151 -5.89 19.81 10.16
N ILE A 152 -7.03 19.13 10.28
CA ILE A 152 -8.31 19.67 9.81
C ILE A 152 -9.24 20.04 10.97
N VAL A 153 -9.39 19.14 11.95
CA VAL A 153 -10.13 19.39 13.21
C VAL A 153 -9.26 20.18 14.17
#